data_AF-A0A815VIM7-F1
#
_entry.id   AF-A0A815VIM7-F1
#
_cell.length_a   1.000
_cell.length_b   1.000
_cell.length_c   1.000
_cell.angle_alpha   90.00
_cell.angle_beta   90.00
_cell.angle_gamma   90.00
#
_symmetry.space_group_name_H-M   'P 1'
#
loop_
_entity.id
_entity.type
_entity.pdbx_description
1 polymer ?
#
loop_
_entity_poly.entity_id
_entity_poly.type
_entity_poly.pdbx_seq_one_letter_code
_entity_poly.pdbx_strand_id
1 'polypeptide(L)'
;MDTTNFTSTSQLFSTYAHWTLWRFEVVYTFTAGISSSSLDFIINQSPNNGSCSIDPPNGMTTPLFDVTCSDWFDSDGIKDYSLFIWTSDPSKQTLIAYSSMSTFQVQLPSGDDPTYEVHLIVEIRDEHDCLTTYNLSSSISVQSDWSEMNDFIKSVQNVSNLEIIDSSFAQLLGSENQNVVGQVITLLSNEFNRISDENMTKAISNGVPSTSISVSHLGSSSSRQNSVALNVTALNAYKNEVNSYAQAREYLMRFIPNLPITTSKSIQLQASAIVQLTKTTNQLTRNILTIAIDRCYKLTMALSSLTREMTPEDTSAIATLLMQCASNVLTAVNGPLQERMMVLDADFVRATSFPQDYDADLELPWSNLSKMCIIHPHNLFYVL
;
A
#
# COMPACT_ATOMS: atom_id res chain seq x y z
N MET A 1 -19.91 -44.73 -17.54
CA MET A 1 -20.75 -44.09 -16.52
C MET A 1 -20.85 -42.64 -16.93
N ASP A 2 -21.98 -42.23 -17.47
CA ASP A 2 -22.21 -40.85 -17.85
C ASP A 2 -22.56 -40.07 -16.59
N THR A 3 -21.61 -39.28 -16.08
CA THR A 3 -21.87 -38.31 -15.01
C THR A 3 -22.46 -37.06 -15.65
N THR A 4 -23.74 -36.79 -15.40
CA THR A 4 -24.34 -35.49 -15.72
C THR A 4 -24.09 -34.54 -14.54
N ASN A 5 -23.47 -33.40 -14.79
CA ASN A 5 -23.29 -32.38 -13.77
C ASN A 5 -24.61 -31.66 -13.52
N PHE A 6 -25.11 -31.71 -12.29
CA PHE A 6 -26.17 -30.83 -11.83
C PHE A 6 -25.54 -29.55 -11.27
N THR A 7 -25.76 -28.43 -11.95
CA THR A 7 -25.28 -27.11 -11.51
C THR A 7 -26.46 -26.26 -11.06
N SER A 8 -26.41 -25.79 -9.82
CA SER A 8 -27.27 -24.72 -9.32
C SER A 8 -26.45 -23.42 -9.23
N THR A 9 -27.09 -22.28 -9.48
CA THR A 9 -26.44 -20.97 -9.31
C THR A 9 -26.53 -20.53 -7.85
N SER A 10 -25.54 -19.76 -7.40
CA SER A 10 -25.54 -19.16 -6.05
C SER A 10 -26.78 -18.32 -5.77
N GLN A 11 -27.38 -17.75 -6.83
CA GLN A 11 -28.62 -16.97 -6.78
C GLN A 11 -29.78 -17.72 -6.10
N LEU A 12 -29.84 -19.05 -6.23
CA LEU A 12 -30.87 -19.85 -5.55
C LEU A 12 -30.76 -19.66 -4.04
N PHE A 13 -29.55 -19.81 -3.49
CA PHE A 13 -29.30 -19.69 -2.06
C PHE A 13 -29.47 -18.26 -1.58
N SER A 14 -29.06 -17.26 -2.36
CA SER A 14 -29.28 -15.85 -2.03
C SER A 14 -30.77 -15.47 -1.98
N THR A 15 -31.58 -16.01 -2.90
CA THR A 15 -33.03 -15.74 -2.95
C THR A 15 -33.75 -16.31 -1.74
N TYR A 16 -33.24 -17.43 -1.21
CA TYR A 16 -33.83 -18.18 -0.11
C TYR A 16 -32.93 -18.16 1.14
N ALA A 17 -32.22 -17.05 1.38
CA ALA A 17 -31.22 -16.93 2.43
C ALA A 17 -31.76 -17.17 3.86
N HIS A 18 -33.07 -17.05 4.07
CA HIS A 18 -33.72 -17.37 5.35
C HIS A 18 -33.81 -18.86 5.66
N TRP A 19 -33.56 -19.74 4.67
CA TRP A 19 -33.47 -21.18 4.87
C TRP A 19 -32.01 -21.57 5.07
N THR A 20 -31.70 -22.14 6.23
CA THR A 20 -30.33 -22.55 6.59
C THR A 20 -30.06 -24.00 6.24
N LEU A 21 -31.05 -24.89 6.39
CA LEU A 21 -30.94 -26.31 6.09
C LEU A 21 -31.41 -26.60 4.67
N TRP A 22 -30.53 -27.19 3.88
CA TRP A 22 -30.79 -27.57 2.50
C TRP A 22 -30.60 -29.06 2.31
N ARG A 23 -31.47 -29.65 1.49
CA ARG A 23 -31.37 -31.05 1.06
C ARG A 23 -31.33 -31.08 -0.46
N PHE A 24 -30.26 -31.65 -1.00
CA PHE A 24 -30.21 -32.08 -2.39
C PHE A 24 -30.57 -33.56 -2.45
N GLU A 25 -31.72 -33.90 -3.03
CA GLU A 25 -32.18 -35.27 -3.16
C GLU A 25 -32.32 -35.68 -4.62
N VAL A 26 -31.68 -36.79 -4.98
CA VAL A 26 -31.84 -37.44 -6.28
C VAL A 26 -32.79 -38.62 -6.10
N VAL A 27 -33.88 -38.59 -6.85
CA VAL A 27 -34.91 -39.64 -6.85
C VAL A 27 -34.85 -40.41 -8.17
N TYR A 28 -34.62 -41.72 -8.08
CA TYR A 28 -34.61 -42.64 -9.19
C TYR A 28 -35.92 -43.43 -9.22
N THR A 29 -36.59 -43.39 -10.36
CA THR A 29 -37.83 -44.14 -10.57
C THR A 29 -37.55 -45.35 -11.46
N PHE A 30 -37.72 -46.55 -10.91
CA PHE A 30 -37.60 -47.81 -11.63
C PHE A 30 -38.98 -48.48 -11.75
N THR A 31 -39.12 -49.40 -12.68
CA THR A 31 -40.33 -50.23 -12.82
C THR A 31 -40.65 -51.06 -11.57
N ALA A 32 -39.64 -51.37 -10.75
CA ALA A 32 -39.78 -52.13 -9.51
C ALA A 32 -40.00 -51.26 -8.25
N GLY A 33 -39.84 -49.93 -8.34
CA GLY A 33 -39.97 -49.04 -7.20
C GLY A 33 -39.17 -47.73 -7.33
N ILE A 34 -39.21 -46.92 -6.27
CA ILE A 34 -38.51 -45.64 -6.18
C ILE A 34 -37.32 -45.82 -5.23
N SER A 35 -36.15 -45.31 -5.61
CA SER A 35 -34.97 -45.21 -4.76
C SER A 35 -34.55 -43.75 -4.68
N SER A 36 -34.11 -43.27 -3.52
CA SER A 36 -33.54 -41.93 -3.41
C SER A 36 -32.20 -41.92 -2.69
N SER A 37 -31.42 -40.87 -2.97
CA SER A 37 -30.17 -40.56 -2.28
C SER A 37 -30.13 -39.06 -2.05
N SER A 38 -29.76 -38.62 -0.85
CA SER A 38 -29.74 -37.20 -0.51
C SER A 38 -28.44 -36.76 0.15
N LEU A 39 -28.12 -35.48 -0.01
CA LEU A 39 -27.08 -34.75 0.71
C LEU A 39 -27.75 -33.58 1.44
N ASP A 40 -27.55 -33.54 2.75
CA ASP A 40 -27.99 -32.44 3.60
C ASP A 40 -26.80 -31.53 3.89
N PHE A 41 -27.00 -30.22 3.82
CA PHE A 41 -25.99 -29.23 4.16
C PHE A 41 -26.64 -28.01 4.80
N ILE A 42 -25.85 -27.31 5.63
CA ILE A 42 -26.25 -26.09 6.29
C ILE A 42 -25.48 -24.94 5.65
N ILE A 43 -26.18 -23.90 5.26
CA ILE A 43 -25.57 -22.65 4.82
C ILE A 43 -25.37 -21.79 6.04
N ASN A 44 -24.11 -21.48 6.32
CA ASN A 44 -23.75 -20.62 7.44
C ASN A 44 -24.45 -19.25 7.34
N GLN A 45 -24.79 -18.68 8.48
CA GLN A 45 -25.41 -17.35 8.57
C GLN A 45 -24.36 -16.33 8.96
N SER A 46 -24.57 -15.07 8.62
CA SER A 46 -23.64 -14.02 9.02
C SER A 46 -23.95 -13.48 10.43
N PRO A 47 -22.94 -12.89 11.11
CA PRO A 47 -23.13 -12.22 12.39
C PRO A 47 -24.26 -11.19 12.35
N ASN A 48 -25.07 -11.12 13.39
CA ASN A 48 -26.25 -10.22 13.43
C ASN A 48 -26.48 -9.56 14.78
N ASN A 49 -27.51 -8.69 14.84
CA ASN A 49 -28.01 -7.96 16.02
C ASN A 49 -27.06 -6.95 16.68
N GLY A 50 -25.81 -6.87 16.24
CA GLY A 50 -24.84 -5.94 16.79
C GLY A 50 -24.86 -4.54 16.17
N SER A 51 -24.03 -3.68 16.75
CA SER A 51 -23.74 -2.35 16.22
C SER A 51 -22.29 -1.97 16.49
N CYS A 52 -21.76 -1.00 15.75
CA CYS A 52 -20.43 -0.45 15.99
C CYS A 52 -20.51 1.07 16.13
N SER A 53 -19.66 1.62 17.00
CA SER A 53 -19.51 3.05 17.23
C SER A 53 -18.03 3.45 17.25
N ILE A 54 -17.76 4.72 17.01
CA ILE A 54 -16.43 5.32 17.11
C ILE A 54 -16.47 6.56 18.00
N ASP A 55 -15.45 6.74 18.85
CA ASP A 55 -15.26 7.91 19.69
C ASP A 55 -13.80 8.36 19.68
N PRO A 56 -13.49 9.67 19.59
CA PRO A 56 -14.41 10.78 19.37
C PRO A 56 -14.96 10.82 17.93
N PRO A 57 -16.10 11.48 17.68
CA PRO A 57 -16.66 11.62 16.33
C PRO A 57 -15.91 12.63 15.46
N ASN A 58 -15.01 13.43 16.04
CA ASN A 58 -14.14 14.36 15.34
C ASN A 58 -12.78 14.39 16.02
N GLY A 59 -11.71 14.55 15.24
CA GLY A 59 -10.37 14.58 15.79
C GLY A 59 -9.29 14.99 14.79
N MET A 60 -8.05 14.72 15.17
CA MET A 60 -6.89 14.89 14.31
C MET A 60 -6.26 13.53 14.00
N THR A 61 -5.26 13.50 13.11
CA THR A 61 -4.52 12.29 12.75
C THR A 61 -3.72 11.66 13.90
N THR A 62 -3.31 12.44 14.89
CA THR A 62 -2.43 11.97 15.99
C THR A 62 -3.18 11.28 17.14
N PRO A 63 -4.29 11.82 17.66
CA PRO A 63 -5.07 11.17 18.71
C PRO A 63 -5.64 9.81 18.29
N LEU A 64 -5.85 8.94 19.27
CA LEU A 64 -6.49 7.64 19.07
C LEU A 64 -8.01 7.79 19.04
N PHE A 65 -8.64 6.95 18.22
CA PHE A 65 -10.07 6.73 18.18
C PHE A 65 -10.38 5.33 18.70
N ASP A 66 -11.38 5.22 19.56
CA ASP A 66 -11.89 3.97 20.08
C ASP A 66 -13.01 3.46 19.16
N VAL A 67 -12.79 2.32 18.51
CA VAL A 67 -13.84 1.59 17.79
C VAL A 67 -14.39 0.51 18.71
N THR A 68 -15.70 0.51 18.92
CA THR A 68 -16.39 -0.47 19.76
C THR A 68 -17.54 -1.09 18.99
N CYS A 69 -17.52 -2.42 18.85
CA CYS A 69 -18.58 -3.22 18.28
C CYS A 69 -19.21 -4.07 19.39
N SER A 70 -20.51 -3.91 19.62
CA SER A 70 -21.24 -4.55 20.70
C SER A 70 -22.39 -5.39 20.17
N ASP A 71 -22.77 -6.40 20.94
CA ASP A 71 -23.98 -7.22 20.74
C ASP A 71 -24.02 -8.01 19.42
N TRP A 72 -22.88 -8.14 18.73
CA TRP A 72 -22.75 -9.05 17.59
C TRP A 72 -22.85 -10.49 18.05
N PHE A 73 -23.79 -11.22 17.47
CA PHE A 73 -24.02 -12.62 17.76
C PHE A 73 -23.85 -13.47 16.52
N ASP A 74 -23.12 -14.56 16.68
CA ASP A 74 -23.05 -15.68 15.74
C ASP A 74 -22.94 -16.98 16.55
N SER A 75 -23.57 -18.07 16.08
CA SER A 75 -23.52 -19.36 16.76
C SER A 75 -22.14 -20.01 16.72
N ASP A 76 -21.36 -19.72 15.69
CA ASP A 76 -20.01 -20.26 15.50
C ASP A 76 -18.94 -19.36 16.16
N GLY A 77 -19.33 -18.16 16.59
CA GLY A 77 -18.45 -17.18 17.20
C GLY A 77 -17.95 -16.13 16.21
N ILE A 78 -17.42 -15.02 16.74
CA ILE A 78 -16.84 -13.94 15.95
C ILE A 78 -15.33 -14.15 15.88
N LYS A 79 -14.82 -14.26 14.65
CA LYS A 79 -13.41 -14.46 14.32
C LYS A 79 -12.62 -13.16 14.39
N ASP A 80 -13.08 -12.14 13.67
CA ASP A 80 -12.40 -10.84 13.62
C ASP A 80 -13.31 -9.67 13.21
N TYR A 81 -12.78 -8.47 13.47
CA TYR A 81 -13.29 -7.17 13.08
C TYR A 81 -12.25 -6.48 12.20
N SER A 82 -12.65 -6.00 11.03
CA SER A 82 -11.77 -5.30 10.09
C SER A 82 -12.31 -3.91 9.78
N LEU A 83 -11.51 -2.86 10.02
CA LEU A 83 -11.89 -1.47 9.81
C LEU A 83 -11.39 -0.97 8.46
N PHE A 84 -12.33 -0.59 7.60
CA PHE A 84 -12.07 0.01 6.30
C PHE A 84 -12.45 1.49 6.31
N ILE A 85 -11.68 2.26 5.55
CA ILE A 85 -11.84 3.71 5.40
C ILE A 85 -11.93 4.10 3.92
N TRP A 86 -12.71 5.13 3.63
CA TRP A 86 -12.61 5.88 2.38
C TRP A 86 -13.00 7.35 2.61
N THR A 87 -12.60 8.20 1.67
CA THR A 87 -12.95 9.63 1.65
C THR A 87 -14.00 9.87 0.55
N SER A 88 -13.68 10.57 -0.52
CA SER A 88 -14.60 10.90 -1.60
C SER A 88 -15.02 9.72 -2.50
N ASP A 89 -14.23 8.64 -2.57
CA ASP A 89 -14.44 7.53 -3.50
C ASP A 89 -14.60 6.18 -2.78
N PRO A 90 -15.84 5.64 -2.67
CA PRO A 90 -16.11 4.35 -2.02
C PRO A 90 -15.41 3.15 -2.66
N SER A 91 -14.90 3.27 -3.90
CA SER A 91 -14.13 2.20 -4.55
C SER A 91 -12.68 2.14 -4.06
N LYS A 92 -12.20 3.16 -3.34
CA LYS A 92 -10.84 3.26 -2.81
C LYS A 92 -10.75 2.90 -1.33
N GLN A 93 -11.59 1.97 -0.88
CA GLN A 93 -11.55 1.49 0.50
C GLN A 93 -10.17 0.92 0.85
N THR A 94 -9.67 1.33 2.00
CA THR A 94 -8.35 0.96 2.51
C THR A 94 -8.54 0.30 3.87
N LEU A 95 -7.92 -0.87 4.08
CA LEU A 95 -7.90 -1.52 5.40
C LEU A 95 -6.93 -0.75 6.31
N ILE A 96 -7.42 -0.28 7.45
CA ILE A 96 -6.61 0.49 8.42
C ILE A 96 -6.21 -0.35 9.62
N ALA A 97 -7.11 -1.21 10.09
CA ALA A 97 -6.87 -2.04 11.26
C ALA A 97 -7.70 -3.32 11.19
N TYR A 98 -7.23 -4.36 11.87
CA TYR A 98 -8.03 -5.54 12.15
C TYR A 98 -7.79 -6.01 13.59
N SER A 99 -8.78 -6.65 14.21
CA SER A 99 -8.73 -7.05 15.61
C SER A 99 -9.60 -8.28 15.85
N SER A 100 -9.17 -9.21 16.69
CA SER A 100 -10.02 -10.28 17.23
C SER A 100 -10.87 -9.80 18.43
N MET A 101 -10.56 -8.61 18.95
CA MET A 101 -11.29 -7.98 20.05
C MET A 101 -12.30 -6.99 19.47
N SER A 102 -13.49 -6.95 20.07
CA SER A 102 -14.60 -6.11 19.63
C SER A 102 -14.43 -4.61 19.96
N THR A 103 -13.47 -4.29 20.83
CA THR A 103 -13.03 -2.91 21.10
C THR A 103 -11.54 -2.79 20.80
N PHE A 104 -11.17 -1.80 20.00
CA PHE A 104 -9.78 -1.54 19.62
C PHE A 104 -9.54 -0.07 19.26
N GLN A 105 -8.28 0.34 19.37
CA GLN A 105 -7.84 1.71 19.12
C GLN A 105 -7.19 1.86 17.74
N VAL A 106 -7.46 2.98 17.09
CA VAL A 106 -6.92 3.30 15.76
C VAL A 106 -6.50 4.76 15.64
N GLN A 107 -5.45 5.01 14.84
CA GLN A 107 -5.17 6.31 14.25
C GLN A 107 -5.75 6.34 12.85
N LEU A 108 -6.40 7.45 12.50
CA LEU A 108 -7.09 7.62 11.23
C LEU A 108 -6.39 8.65 10.34
N PRO A 109 -6.30 8.40 9.02
CA PRO A 109 -5.87 9.42 8.08
C PRO A 109 -6.85 10.59 8.04
N SER A 110 -6.35 11.75 7.61
CA SER A 110 -7.17 12.93 7.37
C SER A 110 -8.18 12.71 6.24
N GLY A 111 -9.35 13.34 6.36
CA GLY A 111 -10.32 13.39 5.26
C GLY A 111 -9.96 14.44 4.21
N ASP A 112 -10.65 14.39 3.07
CA ASP A 112 -10.40 15.32 1.96
C ASP A 112 -10.87 16.75 2.30
N ASP A 113 -10.10 17.76 1.87
CA ASP A 113 -10.50 19.17 1.97
C ASP A 113 -11.77 19.46 1.16
N PRO A 114 -12.68 20.35 1.64
CA PRO A 114 -12.60 21.15 2.87
C PRO A 114 -13.36 20.53 4.06
N THR A 115 -14.05 19.41 3.88
CA THR A 115 -14.93 18.84 4.92
C THR A 115 -14.17 17.97 5.92
N TYR A 116 -13.00 17.48 5.53
CA TYR A 116 -12.22 16.49 6.28
C TYR A 116 -13.02 15.23 6.59
N GLU A 117 -14.01 14.94 5.75
CA GLU A 117 -14.96 13.86 5.97
C GLU A 117 -14.32 12.52 5.65
N VAL A 118 -14.49 11.60 6.58
CA VAL A 118 -14.01 10.22 6.49
C VAL A 118 -15.19 9.29 6.74
N HIS A 119 -15.33 8.30 5.87
CA HIS A 119 -16.34 7.26 5.99
C HIS A 119 -15.69 5.95 6.42
N LEU A 120 -16.37 5.25 7.33
CA LEU A 120 -15.85 4.07 7.99
C LEU A 120 -16.85 2.91 7.89
N ILE A 121 -16.33 1.75 7.57
CA ILE A 121 -17.03 0.47 7.60
C ILE A 121 -16.27 -0.47 8.51
N VAL A 122 -16.99 -1.22 9.35
CA VAL A 122 -16.45 -2.39 10.01
C VAL A 122 -17.04 -3.63 9.34
N GLU A 123 -16.16 -4.53 8.92
CA GLU A 123 -16.53 -5.90 8.57
C GLU A 123 -16.42 -6.77 9.82
N ILE A 124 -17.51 -7.45 10.16
CA ILE A 124 -17.59 -8.42 11.26
C ILE A 124 -17.65 -9.81 10.63
N ARG A 125 -16.72 -10.67 11.02
CA ARG A 125 -16.51 -11.98 10.42
C ARG A 125 -16.68 -13.09 11.45
N ASP A 126 -17.37 -14.16 11.08
CA ASP A 126 -17.44 -15.38 11.89
C ASP A 126 -16.32 -16.38 11.60
N GLU A 127 -16.31 -17.50 12.32
CA GLU A 127 -15.32 -18.57 12.17
C GLU A 127 -15.39 -19.32 10.81
N HIS A 128 -16.47 -19.15 10.05
CA HIS A 128 -16.69 -19.74 8.73
C HIS A 128 -16.62 -18.70 7.59
N ASP A 129 -16.02 -17.53 7.86
CA ASP A 129 -15.80 -16.44 6.92
C ASP A 129 -17.06 -15.80 6.31
N CYS A 130 -18.24 -15.96 6.95
CA CYS A 130 -19.41 -15.15 6.60
C CYS A 130 -19.28 -13.75 7.22
N LEU A 131 -19.71 -12.75 6.45
CA LEU A 131 -19.43 -11.35 6.71
C LEU A 131 -20.71 -10.56 6.91
N THR A 132 -20.69 -9.68 7.91
CA THR A 132 -21.64 -8.57 8.02
C THR A 132 -20.89 -7.25 7.96
N THR A 133 -21.30 -6.40 7.03
CA THR A 133 -20.75 -5.05 6.86
C THR A 133 -21.60 -4.05 7.66
N TYR A 134 -20.98 -3.33 8.58
CA TYR A 134 -21.62 -2.28 9.35
C TYR A 134 -21.04 -0.92 8.99
N ASN A 135 -21.88 -0.05 8.41
CA ASN A 135 -21.53 1.35 8.18
C ASN A 135 -21.60 2.10 9.50
N LEU A 136 -20.49 2.73 9.92
CA LEU A 136 -20.58 3.69 11.01
C LEU A 136 -21.40 4.89 10.52
N SER A 137 -22.56 5.07 11.14
CA SER A 137 -23.65 5.94 10.66
C SER A 137 -23.32 7.44 10.72
N SER A 138 -22.25 7.83 11.41
CA SER A 138 -21.70 9.18 11.40
C SER A 138 -20.42 9.19 10.57
N SER A 139 -20.41 9.96 9.48
CA SER A 139 -19.14 10.42 8.95
C SER A 139 -18.43 11.26 10.00
N ILE A 140 -17.13 11.07 10.11
CA ILE A 140 -16.30 11.75 11.10
C ILE A 140 -15.41 12.77 10.41
N SER A 141 -15.06 13.85 11.12
CA SER A 141 -14.10 14.83 10.63
C SER A 141 -12.72 14.57 11.22
N VAL A 142 -11.74 14.24 10.37
CA VAL A 142 -10.35 13.99 10.79
C VAL A 142 -9.42 14.97 10.08
N GLN A 143 -8.82 15.88 10.85
CA GLN A 143 -7.89 16.88 10.32
C GLN A 143 -6.44 16.43 10.44
N SER A 144 -5.61 16.84 9.48
CA SER A 144 -4.17 16.59 9.54
C SER A 144 -3.52 17.37 10.67
N ASP A 145 -2.74 16.69 11.51
CA ASP A 145 -1.86 17.31 12.49
C ASP A 145 -0.57 17.79 11.81
N TRP A 146 -0.67 18.94 11.16
CA TRP A 146 0.42 19.54 10.39
C TRP A 146 1.67 19.87 11.21
N SER A 147 1.50 20.15 12.51
CA SER A 147 2.65 20.44 13.37
C SER A 147 3.47 19.18 13.58
N GLU A 148 2.82 18.10 14.04
CA GLU A 148 3.47 16.82 14.28
C GLU A 148 4.10 16.24 13.00
N MET A 149 3.39 16.35 11.87
CA MET A 149 3.94 15.87 10.60
C MET A 149 5.16 16.67 10.14
N ASN A 150 5.14 18.01 10.26
CA ASN A 150 6.29 18.83 9.89
C ASN A 150 7.49 18.54 10.79
N ASP A 151 7.25 18.30 12.08
CA ASP A 151 8.31 17.97 13.02
C ASP A 151 8.88 16.57 12.75
N PHE A 152 8.05 15.61 12.33
CA PHE A 152 8.50 14.32 11.81
C PHE A 152 9.39 14.49 10.57
N ILE A 153 8.94 15.24 9.55
CA ILE A 153 9.71 15.44 8.30
C ILE A 153 11.06 16.09 8.60
N LYS A 154 11.08 17.19 9.38
CA LYS A 154 12.32 17.87 9.76
C LYS A 154 13.26 16.93 10.51
N SER A 155 12.71 16.11 11.41
CA SER A 155 13.51 15.15 12.17
C SER A 155 14.14 14.12 11.24
N VAL A 156 13.39 13.56 10.29
CA VAL A 156 13.93 12.64 9.27
C VAL A 156 15.04 13.30 8.45
N GLN A 157 14.86 14.55 8.04
CA GLN A 157 15.85 15.28 7.23
C GLN A 157 17.17 15.57 7.95
N ASN A 158 17.11 15.74 9.28
CA ASN A 158 18.29 16.04 10.09
C ASN A 158 19.08 14.78 10.50
N VAL A 159 18.54 13.57 10.25
CA VAL A 159 19.24 12.32 10.60
C VAL A 159 20.39 12.07 9.63
N SER A 160 21.59 12.40 10.10
CA SER A 160 22.85 11.95 9.51
C SER A 160 23.27 10.66 10.21
N ASN A 161 22.77 9.53 9.71
CA ASN A 161 23.04 8.16 10.18
C ASN A 161 22.55 7.82 11.61
N LEU A 162 21.43 7.09 11.69
CA LEU A 162 21.06 6.20 12.80
C LEU A 162 20.77 6.83 14.18
N GLU A 163 20.51 8.14 14.29
CA GLU A 163 19.94 8.70 15.52
C GLU A 163 18.43 8.42 15.65
N ILE A 164 17.99 8.27 16.89
CA ILE A 164 16.58 8.10 17.25
C ILE A 164 15.84 9.38 16.86
N ILE A 165 14.84 9.24 15.99
CA ILE A 165 13.93 10.34 15.69
C ILE A 165 13.00 10.54 16.90
N ASP A 166 13.09 11.72 17.53
CA ASP A 166 12.19 12.10 18.61
C ASP A 166 10.90 12.69 18.04
N SER A 167 10.04 11.82 17.53
CA SER A 167 8.66 12.16 17.15
C SER A 167 7.69 11.08 17.59
N SER A 168 6.42 11.45 17.80
CA SER A 168 5.38 10.49 18.21
C SER A 168 5.24 9.37 17.16
N PHE A 169 5.24 9.75 15.87
CA PHE A 169 5.20 8.78 14.78
C PHE A 169 6.39 7.81 14.77
N ALA A 170 7.61 8.27 15.05
CA ALA A 170 8.77 7.39 15.09
C ALA A 170 8.70 6.37 16.24
N GLN A 171 8.18 6.77 17.41
CA GLN A 171 7.95 5.87 18.53
C GLN A 171 6.89 4.81 18.20
N LEU A 172 5.78 5.21 17.55
CA LEU A 172 4.72 4.30 17.12
C LEU A 172 5.18 3.30 16.06
N LEU A 173 6.02 3.73 15.11
CA LEU A 173 6.64 2.86 14.11
C LEU A 173 7.56 1.80 14.75
N GLY A 174 8.17 2.14 15.90
CA GLY A 174 9.01 1.22 16.69
C GLY A 174 8.24 0.22 17.56
N SER A 175 6.90 0.25 17.58
CA SER A 175 6.09 -0.57 18.50
C SER A 175 6.05 -2.07 18.20
N GLU A 176 6.57 -2.50 17.04
CA GLU A 176 6.45 -3.87 16.49
C GLU A 176 4.99 -4.37 16.30
N ASN A 177 3.99 -3.54 16.64
CA ASN A 177 2.59 -3.85 16.45
C ASN A 177 2.20 -3.53 15.00
N GLN A 178 1.90 -4.57 14.22
CA GLN A 178 1.59 -4.43 12.81
C GLN A 178 0.40 -3.50 12.52
N ASN A 179 -0.64 -3.48 13.37
CA ASN A 179 -1.75 -2.53 13.21
C ASN A 179 -1.25 -1.10 13.38
N VAL A 180 -0.51 -0.81 14.45
CA VAL A 180 0.02 0.53 14.71
C VAL A 180 0.96 0.98 13.58
N VAL A 181 1.92 0.13 13.19
CA VAL A 181 2.85 0.44 12.10
C VAL A 181 2.10 0.65 10.78
N GLY A 182 1.13 -0.22 10.47
CA GLY A 182 0.32 -0.11 9.25
C GLY A 182 -0.52 1.17 9.21
N GLN A 183 -1.13 1.56 10.34
CA GLN A 183 -1.89 2.79 10.49
C GLN A 183 -1.00 4.02 10.26
N VAL A 184 0.14 4.12 10.95
CA VAL A 184 1.05 5.28 10.84
C VAL A 184 1.59 5.41 9.42
N ILE A 185 2.03 4.30 8.80
CA ILE A 185 2.53 4.31 7.42
C ILE A 185 1.44 4.78 6.45
N THR A 186 0.22 4.25 6.59
CA THR A 186 -0.90 4.60 5.72
C THR A 186 -1.28 6.07 5.87
N LEU A 187 -1.36 6.55 7.11
CA LEU A 187 -1.68 7.93 7.46
C LEU A 187 -0.68 8.92 6.85
N LEU A 188 0.61 8.73 7.14
CA LEU A 188 1.65 9.63 6.63
C LEU A 188 1.77 9.55 5.11
N SER A 189 1.62 8.35 4.54
CA SER A 189 1.68 8.18 3.10
C SER A 189 0.53 8.87 2.39
N ASN A 190 -0.70 8.80 2.93
CA ASN A 190 -1.85 9.48 2.37
C ASN A 190 -1.64 10.99 2.36
N GLU A 191 -1.14 11.54 3.46
CA GLU A 191 -0.86 12.96 3.56
C GLU A 191 0.27 13.40 2.60
N PHE A 192 1.36 12.63 2.49
CA PHE A 192 2.41 12.88 1.51
C PHE A 192 1.91 12.77 0.06
N ASN A 193 0.98 11.85 -0.22
CA ASN A 193 0.36 11.72 -1.53
C ASN A 193 -0.44 12.99 -1.86
N ARG A 194 -1.26 13.48 -0.91
CA ARG A 194 -2.08 14.70 -1.04
C ARG A 194 -1.20 15.92 -1.31
N ILE A 195 -0.18 16.13 -0.48
CA ILE A 195 0.77 17.25 -0.63
C ILE A 195 1.53 17.16 -1.95
N SER A 196 1.90 15.95 -2.38
CA SER A 196 2.60 15.78 -3.65
C SER A 196 1.74 16.22 -4.84
N ASP A 197 0.45 15.93 -4.84
CA ASP A 197 -0.46 16.32 -5.91
C ASP A 197 -0.63 17.85 -5.96
N GLU A 198 -0.71 18.49 -4.79
CA GLU A 198 -0.73 19.96 -4.66
C GLU A 198 0.57 20.61 -5.17
N ASN A 199 1.72 20.09 -4.73
CA ASN A 199 3.04 20.60 -5.11
C ASN A 199 3.30 20.42 -6.61
N MET A 200 2.86 19.31 -7.19
CA MET A 200 2.93 19.09 -8.64
C MET A 200 2.08 20.11 -9.39
N THR A 201 0.83 20.34 -8.95
CA THR A 201 -0.07 21.33 -9.57
C THR A 201 0.51 22.74 -9.49
N LYS A 202 1.08 23.11 -8.34
CA LYS A 202 1.76 24.38 -8.10
C LYS A 202 3.02 24.55 -8.97
N ALA A 203 3.82 23.50 -9.15
CA ALA A 203 5.00 23.53 -10.02
C ALA A 203 4.58 23.77 -11.49
N ILE A 204 3.53 23.09 -11.94
CA ILE A 204 2.98 23.26 -13.30
C ILE A 204 2.45 24.67 -13.50
N SER A 205 1.69 25.22 -12.55
CA SER A 205 1.19 26.60 -12.64
C SER A 205 2.33 27.64 -12.65
N ASN A 206 3.48 27.30 -12.06
CA ASN A 206 4.67 28.14 -12.02
C ASN A 206 5.61 27.95 -13.23
N GLY A 207 5.20 27.20 -14.26
CA GLY A 207 5.93 27.07 -15.52
C GLY A 207 6.89 25.87 -15.59
N VAL A 208 6.73 24.87 -14.73
CA VAL A 208 7.43 23.57 -14.88
C VAL A 208 6.62 22.67 -15.83
N PRO A 209 7.18 22.18 -16.95
CA PRO A 209 6.45 21.31 -17.87
C PRO A 209 6.04 20.00 -17.19
N SER A 210 4.76 19.61 -17.29
CA SER A 210 4.27 18.37 -16.69
C SER A 210 4.99 17.13 -17.20
N THR A 211 5.44 17.15 -18.46
CA THR A 211 6.22 16.07 -19.09
C THR A 211 7.61 15.86 -18.47
N SER A 212 8.11 16.82 -17.69
CA SER A 212 9.42 16.74 -17.03
C SER A 212 9.36 16.21 -15.60
N ILE A 213 8.16 16.14 -15.01
CA ILE A 213 7.97 15.80 -13.58
C ILE A 213 6.93 14.70 -13.34
N SER A 214 6.26 14.22 -14.38
CA SER A 214 5.20 13.21 -14.29
C SER A 214 5.26 12.22 -15.46
N VAL A 215 5.06 10.95 -15.14
CA VAL A 215 4.80 9.90 -16.13
C VAL A 215 3.29 9.80 -16.28
N SER A 216 2.81 10.14 -17.47
CA SER A 216 1.40 10.08 -17.80
C SER A 216 0.91 8.62 -17.70
N HIS A 217 -0.24 8.39 -17.06
CA HIS A 217 -0.85 7.05 -16.98
C HIS A 217 -1.01 6.44 -18.38
N LEU A 218 -0.89 5.12 -18.51
CA LEU A 218 -1.21 4.39 -19.75
C LEU A 218 -2.59 4.81 -20.26
N GLY A 219 -2.65 5.51 -21.40
CA GLY A 219 -3.89 6.02 -22.02
C GLY A 219 -4.11 7.53 -21.99
N SER A 220 -3.20 8.31 -21.38
CA SER A 220 -3.30 9.78 -21.40
C SER A 220 -2.72 10.37 -22.68
N SER A 221 -3.48 11.27 -23.32
CA SER A 221 -3.07 12.01 -24.51
C SER A 221 -2.01 13.05 -24.15
N SER A 222 -0.87 13.04 -24.85
CA SER A 222 0.21 13.98 -24.63
C SER A 222 -0.27 15.42 -24.89
N SER A 223 -0.38 16.23 -23.85
CA SER A 223 -0.55 17.68 -24.03
C SER A 223 0.78 18.27 -24.48
N ARG A 224 0.88 18.65 -25.76
CA ARG A 224 2.01 19.44 -26.27
C ARG A 224 1.90 20.84 -25.67
N GLN A 225 2.66 21.12 -24.62
CA GLN A 225 2.87 22.49 -24.17
C GLN A 225 3.86 23.19 -25.10
N ASN A 226 3.49 24.38 -25.57
CA ASN A 226 4.38 25.30 -26.28
C ASN A 226 5.58 25.65 -25.39
N SER A 227 6.73 25.94 -26.02
CA SER A 227 8.00 26.27 -25.37
C SER A 227 7.91 27.51 -24.49
N VAL A 228 7.43 27.34 -23.26
CA VAL A 228 7.58 28.31 -22.18
C VAL A 228 9.00 28.16 -21.64
N ALA A 229 9.70 29.28 -21.44
CA ALA A 229 10.99 29.28 -20.78
C ALA A 229 10.85 28.63 -19.39
N LEU A 230 11.63 27.59 -19.13
CA LEU A 230 11.53 26.80 -17.90
C LEU A 230 11.86 27.67 -16.68
N ASN A 231 10.94 27.72 -15.71
CA ASN A 231 11.16 28.42 -14.46
C ASN A 231 12.08 27.59 -13.54
N VAL A 232 13.39 27.85 -13.64
CA VAL A 232 14.43 27.11 -12.88
C VAL A 232 14.22 27.22 -11.38
N THR A 233 13.78 28.38 -10.88
CA THR A 233 13.52 28.58 -9.44
C THR A 233 12.37 27.69 -8.96
N ALA A 234 11.28 27.62 -9.74
CA ALA A 234 10.15 26.73 -9.42
C ALA A 234 10.55 25.25 -9.52
N LEU A 235 11.36 24.87 -10.50
CA LEU A 235 11.88 23.50 -10.63
C LEU A 235 12.77 23.12 -9.45
N ASN A 236 13.66 24.00 -9.00
CA ASN A 236 14.53 23.75 -7.85
C ASN A 236 13.73 23.61 -6.55
N ALA A 237 12.70 24.45 -6.34
CA ALA A 237 11.81 24.33 -5.17
C ALA A 237 11.08 22.98 -5.17
N TYR A 238 10.49 22.60 -6.31
CA TYR A 238 9.83 21.31 -6.48
C TYR A 238 10.78 20.13 -6.25
N LYS A 239 12.01 20.20 -6.77
CA LYS A 239 13.03 19.17 -6.55
C LYS A 239 13.37 19.01 -5.06
N ASN A 240 13.49 20.10 -4.32
CA ASN A 240 13.78 20.05 -2.88
C ASN A 240 12.62 19.38 -2.11
N GLU A 241 11.37 19.70 -2.46
CA GLU A 241 10.18 19.07 -1.87
C GLU A 241 10.14 17.56 -2.18
N VAL A 242 10.33 17.17 -3.44
CA VAL A 242 10.35 15.75 -3.85
C VAL A 242 11.42 14.96 -3.08
N ASN A 243 12.63 15.51 -2.93
CA ASN A 243 13.69 14.84 -2.18
C ASN A 243 13.40 14.76 -0.67
N SER A 244 12.75 15.78 -0.09
CA SER A 244 12.30 15.76 1.31
C SER A 244 11.33 14.60 1.57
N TYR A 245 10.28 14.48 0.76
CA TYR A 245 9.30 13.40 0.92
C TYR A 245 9.88 12.03 0.56
N ALA A 246 10.81 11.95 -0.39
CA ALA A 246 11.52 10.71 -0.67
C ALA A 246 12.31 10.18 0.53
N GLN A 247 12.99 11.06 1.29
CA GLN A 247 13.67 10.68 2.53
C GLN A 247 12.69 10.20 3.60
N ALA A 248 11.57 10.91 3.79
CA ALA A 248 10.51 10.51 4.71
C ALA A 248 9.94 9.12 4.35
N ARG A 249 9.64 8.86 3.07
CA ARG A 249 9.18 7.55 2.60
C ARG A 249 10.23 6.46 2.77
N GLU A 250 11.52 6.77 2.56
CA GLU A 250 12.60 5.81 2.75
C GLU A 250 12.74 5.44 4.24
N TYR A 251 12.50 6.37 5.15
CA TYR A 251 12.42 6.10 6.59
C TYR A 251 11.24 5.18 6.92
N LEU A 252 10.02 5.52 6.48
CA LEU A 252 8.81 4.72 6.72
C LEU A 252 8.94 3.29 6.18
N MET A 253 9.55 3.13 5.00
CA MET A 253 9.71 1.84 4.35
C MET A 253 10.54 0.83 5.17
N ARG A 254 11.42 1.29 6.07
CA ARG A 254 12.29 0.43 6.88
C ARG A 254 11.53 -0.42 7.90
N PHE A 255 10.32 -0.03 8.26
CA PHE A 255 9.51 -0.74 9.26
C PHE A 255 8.73 -1.91 8.68
N ILE A 256 8.52 -1.95 7.36
CA ILE A 256 7.70 -2.97 6.69
C ILE A 256 8.38 -4.36 6.64
N PRO A 257 9.68 -4.50 6.31
CA PRO A 257 10.32 -5.81 6.13
C PRO A 257 10.22 -6.76 7.31
N ASN A 258 10.16 -6.21 8.54
CA ASN A 258 10.19 -6.99 9.77
C ASN A 258 8.80 -7.32 10.32
N LEU A 259 7.72 -6.81 9.70
CA LEU A 259 6.37 -7.12 10.15
C LEU A 259 6.08 -8.61 9.97
N PRO A 260 5.39 -9.26 10.92
CA PRO A 260 5.00 -10.66 10.79
C PRO A 260 3.97 -10.84 9.67
N ILE A 261 3.99 -11.98 8.98
CA ILE A 261 2.97 -12.36 7.99
C ILE A 261 2.28 -13.62 8.52
N THR A 262 1.21 -13.44 9.29
CA THR A 262 0.56 -14.52 10.06
C THR A 262 -0.82 -14.90 9.54
N THR A 263 -1.57 -13.94 9.00
CA THR A 263 -2.96 -14.12 8.56
C THR A 263 -3.23 -13.43 7.21
N SER A 264 -4.36 -13.74 6.58
CA SER A 264 -4.84 -13.01 5.39
C SER A 264 -4.95 -11.50 5.62
N LYS A 265 -5.51 -11.07 6.77
CA LYS A 265 -5.62 -9.66 7.15
C LYS A 265 -4.25 -9.02 7.40
N SER A 266 -3.28 -9.78 7.90
CA SER A 266 -1.89 -9.30 8.00
C SER A 266 -1.29 -9.01 6.62
N ILE A 267 -1.57 -9.86 5.61
CA ILE A 267 -1.12 -9.65 4.23
C ILE A 267 -1.81 -8.42 3.64
N GLN A 268 -3.13 -8.33 3.81
CA GLN A 268 -3.95 -7.23 3.30
C GLN A 268 -3.50 -5.87 3.85
N LEU A 269 -3.30 -5.77 5.17
CA LEU A 269 -2.87 -4.54 5.81
C LEU A 269 -1.52 -4.05 5.29
N GLN A 270 -0.55 -4.97 5.17
CA GLN A 270 0.78 -4.59 4.67
C GLN A 270 0.77 -4.26 3.19
N ALA A 271 0.06 -5.03 2.37
CA ALA A 271 -0.08 -4.73 0.95
C ALA A 271 -0.72 -3.35 0.76
N SER A 272 -1.74 -3.02 1.55
CA SER A 272 -2.39 -1.71 1.55
C SER A 272 -1.43 -0.58 1.93
N ALA A 273 -0.68 -0.73 3.04
CA ALA A 273 0.31 0.24 3.48
C ALA A 273 1.40 0.49 2.42
N ILE A 274 1.92 -0.58 1.78
CA ILE A 274 2.93 -0.46 0.71
C ILE A 274 2.35 0.24 -0.51
N VAL A 275 1.10 -0.06 -0.90
CA VAL A 275 0.43 0.63 -2.02
C VAL A 275 0.35 2.12 -1.76
N GLN A 276 -0.08 2.54 -0.57
CA GLN A 276 -0.15 3.98 -0.24
C GLN A 276 1.23 4.62 -0.19
N LEU A 277 2.22 3.93 0.37
CA LEU A 277 3.59 4.43 0.46
C LEU A 277 4.29 4.55 -0.90
N THR A 278 3.90 3.72 -1.88
CA THR A 278 4.45 3.70 -3.24
C THR A 278 3.63 4.47 -4.27
N LYS A 279 2.47 5.04 -3.89
CA LYS A 279 1.56 5.72 -4.83
C LYS A 279 2.24 6.88 -5.57
N THR A 280 3.00 7.72 -4.85
CA THR A 280 3.75 8.83 -5.44
C THR A 280 5.09 8.34 -6.01
N THR A 281 5.04 7.88 -7.25
CA THR A 281 6.14 7.14 -7.92
C THR A 281 7.42 7.95 -8.14
N ASN A 282 7.34 9.27 -8.26
CA ASN A 282 8.49 10.16 -8.42
C ASN A 282 9.22 10.49 -7.10
N GLN A 283 8.74 9.97 -5.96
CA GLN A 283 9.37 10.08 -4.65
C GLN A 283 9.96 8.74 -4.16
N LEU A 284 10.01 7.72 -5.02
CA LEU A 284 10.52 6.40 -4.65
C LEU A 284 11.99 6.26 -5.02
N THR A 285 12.85 6.19 -4.01
CA THR A 285 14.27 5.90 -4.20
C THR A 285 14.49 4.45 -4.59
N ARG A 286 15.66 4.15 -5.17
CA ARG A 286 16.06 2.77 -5.50
C ARG A 286 15.96 1.82 -4.31
N ASN A 287 16.26 2.30 -3.10
CA ASN A 287 16.15 1.50 -1.88
C ASN A 287 14.69 1.18 -1.55
N ILE A 288 13.80 2.18 -1.64
CA ILE A 288 12.35 1.97 -1.48
C ILE A 288 11.86 0.93 -2.50
N LEU A 289 12.24 1.06 -3.77
CA LEU A 289 11.83 0.12 -4.82
C LEU A 289 12.30 -1.32 -4.54
N THR A 290 13.52 -1.49 -4.05
CA THR A 290 14.10 -2.79 -3.70
C THR A 290 13.35 -3.43 -2.52
N ILE A 291 13.04 -2.64 -1.49
CA ILE A 291 12.28 -3.12 -0.33
C ILE A 291 10.83 -3.44 -0.72
N ALA A 292 10.18 -2.57 -1.50
CA ALA A 292 8.81 -2.76 -1.96
C ALA A 292 8.67 -4.06 -2.77
N ILE A 293 9.56 -4.31 -3.74
CA ILE A 293 9.45 -5.50 -4.60
C ILE A 293 9.73 -6.78 -3.83
N ASP A 294 10.75 -6.80 -2.94
CA ASP A 294 11.01 -7.95 -2.07
C ASP A 294 9.81 -8.24 -1.17
N ARG A 295 9.22 -7.19 -0.58
CA ARG A 295 8.07 -7.37 0.28
C ARG A 295 6.83 -7.82 -0.47
N CYS A 296 6.52 -7.22 -1.62
CA CYS A 296 5.39 -7.63 -2.44
C CYS A 296 5.54 -9.06 -2.96
N TYR A 297 6.76 -9.51 -3.27
CA TYR A 297 7.04 -10.92 -3.54
C TYR A 297 6.76 -11.83 -2.33
N LYS A 298 7.27 -11.50 -1.14
CA LYS A 298 7.03 -12.28 0.09
C LYS A 298 5.54 -12.38 0.44
N LEU A 299 4.81 -11.27 0.32
CA LEU A 299 3.35 -11.24 0.54
C LEU A 299 2.61 -12.08 -0.51
N THR A 300 3.05 -12.08 -1.76
CA THR A 300 2.48 -12.95 -2.81
C THR A 300 2.69 -14.44 -2.51
N MET A 301 3.89 -14.80 -2.05
CA MET A 301 4.19 -16.18 -1.63
C MET A 301 3.33 -16.61 -0.44
N ALA A 302 3.16 -15.73 0.56
CA ALA A 302 2.28 -15.98 1.70
C ALA A 302 0.80 -16.12 1.26
N LEU A 303 0.31 -15.23 0.39
CA LEU A 303 -1.02 -15.33 -0.17
C LEU A 303 -1.24 -16.68 -0.87
N SER A 304 -0.29 -17.09 -1.73
CA SER A 304 -0.36 -18.37 -2.43
C SER A 304 -0.41 -19.57 -1.47
N SER A 305 0.24 -19.47 -0.30
CA SER A 305 0.21 -20.53 0.71
C SER A 305 -1.12 -20.60 1.47
N LEU A 306 -1.77 -19.46 1.68
CA LEU A 306 -3.02 -19.34 2.44
C LEU A 306 -4.28 -19.39 1.56
N THR A 307 -4.14 -19.40 0.22
CA THR A 307 -5.29 -19.25 -0.71
C THR A 307 -6.39 -20.29 -0.49
N ARG A 308 -6.07 -21.50 -0.01
CA ARG A 308 -7.07 -22.56 0.24
C ARG A 308 -7.90 -22.32 1.49
N GLU A 309 -7.44 -21.47 2.39
CA GLU A 309 -8.08 -21.13 3.67
C GLU A 309 -8.73 -19.75 3.61
N MET A 310 -8.84 -19.17 2.42
CA MET A 310 -9.32 -17.81 2.20
C MET A 310 -10.50 -17.82 1.24
N THR A 311 -11.39 -16.84 1.42
CA THR A 311 -12.44 -16.57 0.46
C THR A 311 -11.84 -16.10 -0.88
N PRO A 312 -12.50 -16.40 -2.02
CA PRO A 312 -12.12 -15.83 -3.31
C PRO A 312 -12.07 -14.29 -3.31
N GLU A 313 -12.97 -13.66 -2.56
CA GLU A 313 -13.10 -12.21 -2.42
C GLU A 313 -11.87 -11.60 -1.72
N ASP A 314 -11.47 -12.14 -0.56
CA ASP A 314 -10.26 -11.70 0.15
C ASP A 314 -9.01 -11.93 -0.71
N THR A 315 -8.94 -13.09 -1.38
CA THR A 315 -7.83 -13.42 -2.29
C THR A 315 -7.71 -12.41 -3.42
N SER A 316 -8.84 -12.06 -4.05
CA SER A 316 -8.91 -11.07 -5.14
C SER A 316 -8.52 -9.67 -4.67
N ALA A 317 -9.01 -9.25 -3.49
CA ALA A 317 -8.69 -7.95 -2.91
C ALA A 317 -7.19 -7.81 -2.63
N ILE A 318 -6.58 -8.83 -1.99
CA ILE A 318 -5.15 -8.81 -1.70
C ILE A 318 -4.31 -8.88 -2.99
N ALA A 319 -4.69 -9.74 -3.95
CA ALA A 319 -4.00 -9.82 -5.23
C ALA A 319 -4.03 -8.46 -5.97
N THR A 320 -5.14 -7.74 -5.90
CA THR A 320 -5.27 -6.39 -6.47
C THR A 320 -4.28 -5.41 -5.83
N LEU A 321 -4.17 -5.39 -4.50
CA LEU A 321 -3.19 -4.56 -3.80
C LEU A 321 -1.74 -4.91 -4.20
N LEU A 322 -1.42 -6.19 -4.30
CA LEU A 322 -0.08 -6.65 -4.70
C LEU A 322 0.24 -6.28 -6.15
N MET A 323 -0.73 -6.36 -7.06
CA MET A 323 -0.59 -5.88 -8.44
C MET A 323 -0.40 -4.36 -8.50
N GLN A 324 -1.11 -3.60 -7.69
CA GLN A 324 -0.94 -2.15 -7.60
C GLN A 324 0.47 -1.78 -7.08
N CYS A 325 0.98 -2.48 -6.06
CA CYS A 325 2.36 -2.33 -5.61
C CYS A 325 3.36 -2.53 -6.76
N ALA A 326 3.23 -3.65 -7.49
CA ALA A 326 4.11 -3.94 -8.62
C ALA A 326 4.03 -2.87 -9.73
N SER A 327 2.82 -2.39 -10.02
CA SER A 327 2.58 -1.32 -11.00
C SER A 327 3.23 0.01 -10.58
N ASN A 328 3.14 0.37 -9.30
CA ASN A 328 3.78 1.57 -8.75
C ASN A 328 5.31 1.47 -8.88
N VAL A 329 5.90 0.34 -8.50
CA VAL A 329 7.33 0.08 -8.63
C VAL A 329 7.78 0.18 -10.10
N LEU A 330 7.06 -0.45 -11.02
CA LEU A 330 7.39 -0.40 -12.45
C LEU A 330 7.34 1.02 -13.01
N THR A 331 6.32 1.80 -12.62
CA THR A 331 6.15 3.18 -13.07
C THR A 331 7.28 4.07 -12.54
N ALA A 332 7.68 3.89 -11.28
CA ALA A 332 8.79 4.61 -10.67
C ALA A 332 10.15 4.29 -11.32
N VAL A 333 10.39 3.03 -11.73
CA VAL A 333 11.59 2.65 -12.50
C VAL A 333 11.57 3.28 -13.90
N ASN A 334 10.43 3.24 -14.57
CA ASN A 334 10.30 3.69 -15.94
C ASN A 334 10.37 5.22 -16.09
N GLY A 335 9.98 5.99 -15.08
CA GLY A 335 9.93 7.45 -15.17
C GLY A 335 11.28 8.12 -15.46
N PRO A 336 12.34 7.84 -14.67
CA PRO A 336 13.67 8.35 -14.95
C PRO A 336 14.24 7.86 -16.28
N LEU A 337 13.96 6.62 -16.69
CA LEU A 337 14.40 6.06 -17.97
C LEU A 337 13.78 6.78 -19.18
N GLN A 338 12.60 7.35 -19.01
CA GLN A 338 11.92 8.16 -20.03
C GLN A 338 12.27 9.66 -19.92
N GLU A 339 13.15 10.04 -19.00
CA GLU A 339 13.46 11.44 -18.68
C GLU A 339 12.22 12.26 -18.26
N ARG A 340 11.21 11.58 -17.70
CA ARG A 340 9.93 12.16 -17.25
C ARG A 340 9.84 12.33 -15.74
N MET A 341 10.80 11.76 -15.01
CA MET A 341 10.98 11.96 -13.58
C MET A 341 12.46 12.25 -13.33
N MET A 342 12.74 13.10 -12.35
CA MET A 342 14.10 13.37 -11.93
C MET A 342 14.69 12.18 -11.18
N VAL A 343 16.01 11.98 -11.31
CA VAL A 343 16.74 11.10 -10.40
C VAL A 343 16.84 11.79 -9.04
N LEU A 344 16.44 11.08 -7.99
CA LEU A 344 16.48 11.57 -6.62
C LEU A 344 17.93 11.73 -6.15
N ASP A 345 18.19 12.75 -5.33
CA ASP A 345 19.55 13.12 -4.92
C ASP A 345 20.23 11.98 -4.14
N ALA A 346 19.47 11.27 -3.30
CA ALA A 346 19.97 10.08 -2.59
C ALA A 346 20.45 8.98 -3.56
N ASP A 347 19.76 8.79 -4.67
CA ASP A 347 20.15 7.79 -5.67
C ASP A 347 21.31 8.27 -6.54
N PHE A 348 21.34 9.56 -6.88
CA PHE A 348 22.46 10.17 -7.57
C PHE A 348 23.75 10.06 -6.75
N VAL A 349 23.70 10.40 -5.46
CA VAL A 349 24.84 10.27 -4.53
C VAL A 349 25.28 8.81 -4.41
N ARG A 350 24.35 7.86 -4.23
CA ARG A 350 24.67 6.42 -4.16
C ARG A 350 25.27 5.87 -5.46
N ALA A 351 24.85 6.37 -6.62
CA ALA A 351 25.37 5.95 -7.92
C ALA A 351 26.75 6.53 -8.24
N THR A 352 27.09 7.68 -7.64
CA THR A 352 28.36 8.39 -7.87
C THR A 352 29.38 8.19 -6.75
N SER A 353 28.97 7.67 -5.60
CA SER A 353 29.87 7.26 -4.53
C SER A 353 30.74 6.09 -4.99
N PHE A 354 32.06 6.21 -4.78
CA PHE A 354 32.99 5.12 -5.03
C PHE A 354 32.58 3.88 -4.21
N PRO A 355 32.59 2.67 -4.81
CA PRO A 355 32.36 1.45 -4.04
C PRO A 355 33.39 1.36 -2.91
N GLN A 356 32.95 1.09 -1.69
CA GLN A 356 33.89 0.89 -0.56
C GLN A 356 34.84 -0.29 -0.78
N ASP A 357 34.43 -1.21 -1.67
CA ASP A 357 35.16 -2.42 -2.03
C ASP A 357 35.98 -2.23 -3.32
N TYR A 358 36.03 -1.01 -3.87
CA TYR A 358 36.83 -0.71 -5.05
C TYR A 358 38.30 -0.63 -4.63
N ASP A 359 39.01 -1.71 -4.92
CA ASP A 359 40.45 -1.83 -4.67
C ASP A 359 41.21 -0.88 -5.60
N ALA A 360 41.41 0.36 -5.15
CA ALA A 360 42.13 1.40 -5.89
C ALA A 360 43.60 1.02 -6.16
N ASP A 361 44.10 -0.05 -5.53
CA ASP A 361 45.44 -0.57 -5.75
C ASP A 361 45.65 -1.16 -7.16
N LEU A 362 44.59 -1.55 -7.85
CA LEU A 362 44.66 -2.04 -9.25
C LEU A 362 44.92 -0.93 -10.28
N GLU A 363 44.70 0.34 -9.93
CA GLU A 363 44.90 1.53 -10.78
C GLU A 363 46.28 2.22 -10.54
N LEU A 364 47.00 1.83 -9.47
CA LEU A 364 48.36 2.31 -9.17
C LEU A 364 49.41 2.00 -10.26
N PRO A 365 49.37 0.85 -10.99
CA PRO A 365 50.29 0.60 -12.10
C PRO A 365 50.00 1.47 -13.33
N TRP A 366 48.73 1.83 -13.55
CA TRP A 366 48.29 2.58 -14.74
C TRP A 366 48.50 4.09 -14.61
N SER A 367 48.38 4.62 -13.39
CA SER A 367 48.73 6.03 -13.10
C SER A 367 50.22 6.34 -13.23
N ASN A 368 51.11 5.33 -13.08
CA ASN A 368 52.56 5.46 -13.26
C ASN A 368 53.05 5.29 -14.72
N LEU A 369 52.23 4.73 -15.62
CA LEU A 369 52.57 4.64 -17.05
C LEU A 369 52.70 6.02 -17.71
N SER A 370 51.98 7.02 -17.22
CA SER A 370 52.09 8.42 -17.67
C SER A 370 53.46 9.07 -17.33
N LYS A 371 54.21 8.51 -16.37
CA LYS A 371 55.55 8.98 -15.98
C LYS A 371 56.69 8.23 -16.67
N MET A 372 56.42 7.14 -17.40
CA MET A 372 57.44 6.36 -18.11
C MET A 372 57.61 6.71 -19.59
N CYS A 373 56.75 7.55 -20.18
CA CYS A 373 56.88 8.00 -21.57
C CYS A 373 57.66 9.33 -21.68
N ILE A 374 58.92 9.34 -21.26
CA ILE A 374 59.92 10.32 -21.71
C ILE A 374 61.18 9.57 -22.14
N ILE A 375 61.15 8.88 -23.29
CA ILE A 375 62.35 8.62 -24.10
C ILE A 375 61.96 8.73 -25.59
N HIS A 376 62.84 9.40 -26.33
CA HIS A 376 62.75 10.00 -27.67
C HIS A 376 62.16 9.19 -28.86
N PRO A 377 61.77 9.89 -29.94
CA PRO A 377 61.07 9.35 -31.09
C PRO A 377 62.06 8.72 -32.08
N HIS A 378 61.76 7.54 -32.60
CA HIS A 378 62.06 7.19 -33.98
C HIS A 378 61.34 5.89 -34.39
N ASN A 379 60.81 5.94 -35.61
CA ASN A 379 60.30 4.86 -36.45
C ASN A 379 58.81 4.52 -36.36
N LEU A 380 58.12 4.99 -37.42
CA LEU A 380 57.02 4.32 -38.11
C LEU A 380 57.11 2.79 -38.03
N PHE A 381 55.98 2.11 -37.84
CA PHE A 381 55.32 1.30 -38.89
C PHE A 381 53.95 0.78 -38.38
N TYR A 382 52.94 0.89 -39.25
CA TYR A 382 51.66 0.17 -39.20
C TYR A 382 51.86 -1.34 -39.08
N VAL A 383 50.96 -2.07 -38.38
CA VAL A 383 50.25 -3.29 -38.86
C VAL A 383 48.99 -3.54 -38.03
N LEU A 384 47.84 -3.60 -38.74
CA LEU A 384 46.50 -4.19 -38.48
C LEU A 384 45.74 -3.89 -37.18
#